data_AF-A0A2A4VLD8-F1
#
_entry.id   AF-A0A2A4VLD8-F1
#
_cell.length_a   1.000
_cell.length_b   1.000
_cell.length_c   1.000
_cell.angle_alpha   90.00
_cell.angle_beta   90.00
_cell.angle_gamma   90.00
#
_symmetry.space_group_name_H-M   'P 1'
#
loop_
_entity.id
_entity.type
_entity.pdbx_description
1 polymer ?
#
loop_
_entity_poly.entity_id
_entity_poly.type
_entity_poly.pdbx_seq_one_letter_code
_entity_poly.pdbx_strand_id
1 'polypeptide(L)' 'MKHVLTIIFLLVYYSWSYGQDIYKGNISDGKSKEALAYVNLGIVGKNVGTVSDIYGNFKIELDQKYDND' A
#
# COMPACT_ATOMS: atom_id res chain seq x y z
N MET A 1 14.97 -20.78 33.27
CA MET A 1 13.55 -20.40 33.12
C MET A 1 13.35 -18.91 32.90
N LYS A 2 13.87 -18.02 33.77
CA LYS A 2 13.78 -16.56 33.60
C LYS A 2 14.23 -16.02 32.23
N HIS A 3 15.38 -16.47 31.71
CA HIS A 3 15.89 -16.02 30.41
C HIS A 3 15.08 -16.56 29.22
N VAL A 4 14.49 -17.75 29.36
CA VAL A 4 13.58 -18.31 28.33
C VAL A 4 12.32 -17.47 28.24
N LEU A 5 11.77 -17.03 29.38
CA LEU A 5 10.62 -16.12 29.42
C LEU A 5 10.94 -14.76 28.80
N THR A 6 12.13 -14.21 29.07
CA THR A 6 12.59 -12.95 28.45
C THR A 6 12.74 -13.07 26.93
N ILE A 7 13.27 -14.19 26.43
CA ILE A 7 13.41 -14.45 24.99
C ILE A 7 12.03 -14.57 24.33
N ILE A 8 11.09 -15.30 24.94
CA ILE A 8 9.72 -15.42 24.45
C ILE A 8 9.04 -14.04 24.39
N PHE A 9 9.23 -13.22 25.42
CA PHE A 9 8.68 -11.85 25.45
C PHE A 9 9.23 -11.01 24.29
N LEU A 10 10.53 -11.01 24.04
CA LEU A 10 11.14 -10.27 22.93
C LEU A 10 10.63 -10.74 21.55
N LEU A 11 10.45 -12.04 21.35
CA LEU A 11 9.95 -12.60 20.09
C LEU A 11 8.52 -12.16 19.77
N VAL A 12 7.67 -11.95 20.78
CA VAL A 12 6.30 -11.45 20.59
C VAL A 12 6.30 -9.99 20.07
N TYR A 13 7.24 -9.14 20.52
CA TYR A 13 7.32 -7.74 20.09
C TYR A 13 7.85 -7.55 18.65
N TYR A 14 8.70 -8.44 18.15
CA TYR A 14 9.25 -8.33 16.80
C TYR A 14 8.23 -8.59 15.68
N SER A 15 7.05 -9.12 16.01
CA SER A 15 6.08 -9.57 14.99
C SER A 15 5.25 -8.42 14.39
N TRP A 16 5.38 -7.19 14.91
CA TRP A 16 4.52 -6.05 14.60
C TRP A 16 5.23 -4.91 13.86
N SER A 17 6.14 -5.21 12.93
CA SER A 17 6.66 -4.20 12.01
C SER A 17 5.82 -4.13 10.74
N TYR A 18 4.94 -3.13 10.64
CA TYR A 18 4.30 -2.72 9.38
C TYR A 18 5.06 -1.51 8.83
N GLY A 19 5.77 -1.68 7.72
CA GLY A 19 6.65 -0.63 7.17
C GLY A 19 6.25 -0.07 5.80
N GLN A 20 5.19 -0.59 5.17
CA GLN A 20 4.78 -0.21 3.83
C GLN A 20 3.25 -0.06 3.79
N ASP A 21 2.77 1.15 3.54
CA ASP A 21 1.35 1.40 3.33
C ASP A 21 1.06 1.32 1.82
N ILE A 22 0.39 0.22 1.44
CA ILE A 22 0.03 -0.06 0.05
C ILE A 22 -1.42 0.35 -0.17
N TYR A 23 -1.61 1.43 -0.93
CA TYR A 23 -2.92 1.88 -1.36
C TYR A 23 -3.32 1.12 -2.62
N LYS A 24 -4.58 0.67 -2.66
CA LYS A 24 -5.11 -0.17 -3.75
C LYS A 24 -6.48 0.34 -4.14
N GLY A 25 -6.80 0.23 -5.42
CA GLY A 25 -8.11 0.61 -5.93
C GLY A 25 -8.32 0.12 -7.35
N ASN A 26 -9.46 0.55 -7.92
CA ASN A 26 -9.86 0.25 -9.29
C ASN A 26 -10.23 1.55 -10.01
N ILE A 27 -9.89 1.63 -11.29
CA ILE A 27 -10.19 2.77 -12.16
C ILE A 27 -11.21 2.31 -13.18
N SER A 28 -12.33 3.04 -13.25
CA SER A 28 -13.40 2.78 -14.20
C SER A 28 -13.89 4.07 -14.86
N ASP A 29 -14.46 3.94 -16.05
CA ASP A 29 -15.12 5.04 -16.72
C ASP A 29 -16.36 5.48 -15.93
N GLY A 30 -16.54 6.79 -15.78
CA GLY A 30 -17.62 7.35 -14.96
C GLY A 30 -19.03 7.03 -15.49
N LYS A 31 -19.18 6.81 -16.80
CA LYS A 31 -20.46 6.56 -17.47
C LYS A 31 -20.70 5.08 -17.70
N SER A 32 -19.77 4.37 -18.35
CA SER A 32 -19.95 2.94 -18.68
C SER A 32 -19.67 2.01 -17.51
N LYS A 33 -18.95 2.48 -16.49
CA LYS A 33 -18.44 1.66 -15.37
C LYS A 33 -17.47 0.56 -15.80
N GLU A 34 -17.00 0.58 -17.03
CA GLU A 34 -16.00 -0.35 -17.52
C GLU A 34 -14.63 -0.02 -16.91
N ALA A 35 -13.85 -1.06 -16.61
CA ALA A 35 -12.52 -0.91 -16.08
C ALA A 35 -11.55 -0.28 -17.11
N LEU A 36 -10.70 0.62 -16.65
CA LEU A 36 -9.71 1.30 -17.48
C LEU A 36 -8.33 0.68 -17.29
N ALA A 37 -7.90 -0.06 -18.30
CA ALA A 37 -6.59 -0.71 -18.32
C ALA A 37 -5.45 0.27 -18.61
N TYR A 38 -4.30 0.01 -17.98
CA TYR A 38 -3.04 0.70 -18.27
C TYR A 38 -3.05 2.23 -18.11
N VAL A 39 -3.87 2.74 -17.19
CA VAL A 39 -3.93 4.17 -16.86
C VAL A 39 -2.73 4.53 -15.99
N ASN A 40 -2.02 5.61 -16.33
CA ASN A 40 -0.97 6.18 -15.49
C ASN A 40 -1.61 6.98 -14.34
N LEU A 41 -1.20 6.69 -13.11
CA LEU A 41 -1.57 7.43 -11.91
C LEU A 41 -0.33 8.06 -11.30
N GLY A 42 -0.40 9.35 -10.98
CA GLY A 42 0.63 10.05 -10.23
C GLY A 42 0.03 10.75 -9.01
N ILE A 43 0.80 10.85 -7.93
CA ILE A 43 0.41 11.63 -6.76
C ILE A 43 0.89 13.07 -6.94
N VAL A 44 -0.06 14.01 -6.86
CA VAL A 44 0.22 15.44 -7.03
C VAL A 44 1.29 15.91 -6.03
N GLY A 45 2.30 16.61 -6.53
CA GLY A 45 3.40 17.13 -5.71
C GLY A 45 4.44 16.09 -5.28
N LYS A 46 4.30 14.81 -5.70
CA LYS A 46 5.24 13.74 -5.36
C LYS A 46 5.80 13.09 -6.64
N ASN A 47 6.98 12.50 -6.54
CA ASN A 47 7.59 11.72 -7.63
C ASN A 47 7.22 10.23 -7.52
N VAL A 48 5.95 9.94 -7.27
CA VAL A 48 5.44 8.57 -7.08
C VAL A 48 4.22 8.36 -7.94
N GLY A 49 4.16 7.22 -8.63
CA GLY A 49 3.08 6.85 -9.51
C GLY A 49 3.04 5.35 -9.79
N THR A 50 1.97 4.90 -10.42
CA THR A 50 1.75 3.49 -10.78
C THR A 50 0.91 3.41 -12.07
N VAL A 51 0.72 2.19 -12.57
CA VAL A 51 -0.11 1.91 -13.75
C VAL A 51 -1.16 0.85 -13.40
N SER A 52 -2.39 1.01 -13.87
CA SER A 52 -3.44 -0.01 -13.67
C SER A 52 -3.23 -1.26 -14.54
N ASP A 53 -3.69 -2.41 -14.05
CA ASP A 53 -3.68 -3.67 -14.79
C ASP A 53 -4.81 -3.76 -15.84
N ILE A 54 -4.93 -4.90 -16.52
CA ILE A 54 -5.97 -5.15 -17.54
C ILE A 54 -7.41 -5.07 -17.00
N TYR A 55 -7.59 -5.18 -15.69
CA TYR A 55 -8.88 -5.09 -15.01
C TYR A 55 -9.07 -3.75 -14.32
N GLY A 56 -8.20 -2.76 -14.60
CA GLY A 56 -8.23 -1.43 -14.01
C GLY A 56 -7.77 -1.36 -12.56
N ASN A 57 -7.24 -2.44 -11.98
CA ASN A 57 -6.76 -2.41 -10.61
C ASN A 57 -5.37 -1.76 -10.54
N PHE A 58 -5.13 -0.97 -9.51
CA PHE A 58 -3.81 -0.40 -9.24
C PHE A 58 -3.36 -0.70 -7.82
N LYS A 59 -2.04 -0.68 -7.63
CA LYS A 59 -1.38 -0.70 -6.32
C LYS A 59 -0.29 0.36 -6.33
N ILE A 60 -0.24 1.19 -5.30
CA ILE A 60 0.78 2.22 -5.13
C ILE A 60 1.32 2.16 -3.71
N GLU A 61 2.64 2.14 -3.60
CA GLU A 61 3.35 2.23 -2.34
C GLU A 61 3.61 3.71 -2.04
N LEU A 62 3.13 4.19 -0.90
CA LEU A 62 3.39 5.56 -0.45
C LEU A 62 4.16 5.52 0.86
N ASP A 63 5.15 6.41 0.98
CA ASP A 63 5.81 6.65 2.26
C ASP A 63 4.79 7.16 3.27
N GLN A 64 4.85 6.66 4.51
CA GLN A 64 4.02 7.13 5.63
C GLN A 64 4.05 8.65 5.84
N LYS A 65 5.12 9.32 5.42
CA LYS A 65 5.23 10.78 5.49
C LYS A 65 4.19 11.53 4.65
N TYR A 66 3.46 10.82 3.77
CA TYR A 66 2.38 11.36 2.95
C TYR A 66 0.99 10.94 3.45
N ASP A 67 0.91 10.16 4.52
CA ASP A 67 -0.36 9.77 5.10
C ASP A 67 -0.99 10.98 5.82
N ASN A 68 -2.23 11.33 5.47
CA ASN A 68 -2.99 12.52 5.94
C ASN A 68 -2.64 13.88 5.31
N ASP A 69 -1.92 13.93 4.18
CA ASP A 69 -1.76 15.15 3.35
C ASP A 69 -3.08 15.55 2.65
#